data_AF-Q4FCW7-F1
#
_entry.id   AF-Q4FCW7-F1
#
_cell.length_a   1.000
_cell.length_b   1.000
_cell.length_c   1.000
_cell.angle_alpha   90.00
_cell.angle_beta   90.00
_cell.angle_gamma   90.00
#
_symmetry.space_group_name_H-M   'P 1'
#
loop_
_entity.id
_entity.type
_entity.pdbx_description
1 polymer ?
#
loop_
_entity_poly.entity_id
_entity_poly.type
_entity_poly.pdbx_seq_one_letter_code
_entity_poly.pdbx_strand_id
1 'polypeptide(L)'
;AFGGLPSLKSSFVLSEDTIPGTNETVKTLLPYGSVINYYGYVKPGQAPDGLVDGNKKAYYLYVWIPAVIAEMGVRMISPTGEIGEPGDGDLVSDAFKAATPEEKSMPHWFDTWIRVERMSAIMPDQIAKAAKAKPVQKLDDDDDGDDTYKEERHNKYNSLTRIKIPNPPKSFDDLKNIDTKKLLVRGLYRISFTTYKPGEVKGSFVASVGLLFPPGIPGVSPLIHSNPEELQKQAIAAEESLKKAASDATK
;
A
#
# COMPACT_ATOMS: atom_id res chain seq x y z
N ALA A 1 -7.31 -7.78 18.12
CA ALA A 1 -6.15 -7.97 19.02
C ALA A 1 -5.14 -6.88 18.71
N PHE A 2 -4.80 -6.01 19.68
CA PHE A 2 -3.87 -4.90 19.42
C PHE A 2 -2.43 -5.41 19.58
N GLY A 3 -1.66 -5.40 18.48
CA GLY A 3 -0.28 -5.90 18.39
C GLY A 3 0.73 -4.80 18.07
N GLY A 4 0.48 -3.57 18.54
CA GLY A 4 1.37 -2.40 18.42
C GLY A 4 1.29 -1.64 17.09
N LEU A 5 1.14 -2.29 15.94
CA LEU A 5 0.99 -1.60 14.65
C LEU A 5 -0.36 -0.85 14.57
N PRO A 6 -0.38 0.49 14.43
CA PRO A 6 -1.63 1.23 14.32
C PRO A 6 -2.39 0.88 13.04
N SER A 7 -3.71 0.77 13.12
CA SER A 7 -4.54 0.51 11.94
C SER A 7 -4.39 1.62 10.91
N LEU A 8 -4.13 1.25 9.67
CA LEU A 8 -4.23 2.16 8.53
C LEU A 8 -5.71 2.36 8.17
N LYS A 9 -6.22 3.59 8.28
CA LYS A 9 -7.62 3.96 7.97
C LYS A 9 -7.68 4.89 6.76
N SER A 10 -8.84 4.93 6.11
CA SER A 10 -9.09 5.91 5.06
C SER A 10 -9.19 7.32 5.62
N SER A 11 -9.17 8.33 4.76
CA SER A 11 -9.35 9.72 5.13
C SER A 11 -10.81 10.16 5.27
N PHE A 12 -11.77 9.26 5.04
CA PHE A 12 -13.20 9.57 5.12
C PHE A 12 -13.69 9.61 6.57
N VAL A 13 -14.11 10.80 7.02
CA VAL A 13 -14.60 11.03 8.38
C VAL A 13 -16.06 10.57 8.50
N LEU A 14 -16.32 9.63 9.43
CA LEU A 14 -17.65 9.15 9.78
C LEU A 14 -18.28 9.97 10.91
N SER A 15 -17.48 10.38 11.89
CA SER A 15 -17.90 11.24 12.99
C SER A 15 -16.75 12.16 13.43
N GLU A 16 -17.13 13.34 13.95
CA GLU A 16 -16.20 14.34 14.44
C GLU A 16 -16.80 15.04 15.67
N ASP A 17 -16.14 14.92 16.82
CA ASP A 17 -16.63 15.42 18.11
C ASP A 17 -15.52 16.20 18.82
N THR A 18 -15.72 17.51 19.03
CA THR A 18 -14.78 18.35 19.78
C THR A 18 -15.00 18.21 21.27
N ILE A 19 -13.92 17.93 22.03
CA ILE A 19 -14.00 17.74 23.47
C ILE A 19 -14.08 19.10 24.18
N PRO A 20 -15.18 19.42 24.89
CA PRO A 20 -15.35 20.72 25.54
C PRO A 20 -14.23 21.02 26.54
N GLY A 21 -13.71 22.25 26.50
CA GLY A 21 -12.64 22.70 27.41
C GLY A 21 -11.23 22.22 27.04
N THR A 22 -11.05 21.59 25.88
CA THR A 22 -9.73 21.18 25.36
C THR A 22 -9.53 21.68 23.93
N ASN A 23 -8.30 21.53 23.40
CA ASN A 23 -7.99 21.75 21.99
C ASN A 23 -8.14 20.48 21.14
N GLU A 24 -8.77 19.43 21.67
CA GLU A 24 -8.84 18.11 21.03
C GLU A 24 -10.16 17.89 20.29
N THR A 25 -10.08 17.21 19.15
CA THR A 25 -11.24 16.75 18.39
C THR A 25 -11.05 15.28 18.05
N VAL A 26 -12.02 14.45 18.43
CA VAL A 26 -12.02 13.01 18.17
C VAL A 26 -12.64 12.77 16.80
N LYS A 27 -11.93 12.06 15.93
CA LYS A 27 -12.39 11.69 14.59
C LYS A 27 -12.52 10.18 14.47
N THR A 28 -13.68 9.73 14.04
CA THR A 28 -13.88 8.34 13.61
C THR A 28 -13.74 8.29 12.10
N LEU A 29 -12.77 7.52 11.61
CA LEU A 29 -12.52 7.36 10.18
C LEU A 29 -13.07 6.02 9.68
N LEU A 30 -13.59 6.01 8.45
CA LEU A 30 -14.01 4.78 7.77
C LEU A 30 -12.79 3.88 7.54
N PRO A 31 -12.82 2.61 7.97
CA PRO A 31 -11.77 1.66 7.64
C PRO A 31 -11.72 1.41 6.13
N TYR A 32 -10.53 1.05 5.64
CA TYR A 32 -10.44 0.43 4.33
C TYR A 32 -11.19 -0.92 4.34
N GLY A 33 -11.75 -1.30 3.19
CA GLY A 33 -12.42 -2.60 3.09
C GLY A 33 -11.45 -3.77 3.13
N SER A 34 -10.22 -3.56 2.64
CA SER A 34 -9.10 -4.47 2.82
C SER A 34 -7.84 -3.70 3.21
N VAL A 35 -7.09 -4.23 4.19
CA VAL A 35 -5.74 -3.79 4.55
C VAL A 35 -4.83 -5.00 4.52
N ILE A 36 -3.67 -4.88 3.87
CA ILE A 36 -2.59 -5.87 3.92
C ILE A 36 -1.36 -5.23 4.55
N ASN A 37 -0.68 -5.95 5.44
CA ASN A 37 0.65 -5.55 5.89
C ASN A 37 1.71 -6.46 5.26
N TYR A 38 2.87 -5.88 4.99
CA TYR A 38 4.03 -6.56 4.45
C TYR A 38 5.26 -6.23 5.29
N TYR A 39 5.84 -7.26 5.89
CA TYR A 39 7.05 -7.16 6.70
C TYR A 39 8.26 -7.54 5.87
N GLY A 40 9.18 -6.59 5.73
CA GLY A 40 10.38 -6.72 4.93
C GLY A 40 11.63 -6.37 5.72
N TYR A 41 12.78 -6.81 5.21
CA TYR A 41 14.08 -6.50 5.78
C TYR A 41 15.06 -6.17 4.66
N VAL A 42 15.73 -5.03 4.78
CA VAL A 42 16.76 -4.60 3.83
C VAL A 42 18.11 -5.01 4.39
N LYS A 43 18.72 -6.02 3.79
CA LYS A 43 20.06 -6.49 4.15
C LYS A 43 21.10 -5.92 3.17
N PRO A 44 22.21 -5.35 3.67
CA PRO A 44 23.29 -4.93 2.79
C PRO A 44 23.80 -6.07 1.90
N GLY A 45 24.01 -5.78 0.62
CA GLY A 45 24.45 -6.76 -0.38
C GLY A 45 23.38 -7.77 -0.86
N GLN A 46 22.18 -7.79 -0.25
CA GLN A 46 21.05 -8.55 -0.79
C GLN A 46 20.39 -7.75 -1.94
N ALA A 47 20.01 -8.48 -3.00
CA ALA A 47 19.33 -7.90 -4.15
C ALA A 47 17.89 -7.48 -3.79
N PRO A 48 17.47 -6.26 -4.19
CA PRO A 48 16.06 -5.84 -4.11
C PRO A 48 15.24 -6.40 -5.28
N ASP A 49 13.92 -6.18 -5.27
CA ASP A 49 13.05 -6.52 -6.42
C ASP A 49 13.36 -5.64 -7.64
N GLY A 50 13.82 -4.41 -7.38
CA GLY A 50 14.33 -3.50 -8.41
C GLY A 50 14.90 -2.22 -7.83
N LEU A 51 15.12 -1.25 -8.71
CA LEU A 51 15.68 0.05 -8.35
C LEU A 51 14.72 1.18 -8.73
N VAL A 52 14.50 2.09 -7.79
CA VAL A 52 13.87 3.39 -8.05
C VAL A 52 14.96 4.40 -8.39
N ASP A 53 14.74 5.19 -9.45
CA ASP A 53 15.66 6.21 -9.98
C ASP A 53 17.09 5.68 -10.25
N GLY A 54 17.21 4.36 -10.48
CA GLY A 54 18.45 3.67 -10.82
C GLY A 54 19.40 3.41 -9.66
N ASN A 55 19.12 3.88 -8.43
CA ASN A 55 20.06 3.79 -7.31
C ASN A 55 19.42 3.60 -5.92
N LYS A 56 18.09 3.53 -5.80
CA LYS A 56 17.39 3.26 -4.53
C LYS A 56 16.82 1.85 -4.54
N LYS A 57 17.13 1.04 -3.53
CA LYS A 57 16.60 -0.33 -3.40
C LYS A 57 15.10 -0.29 -3.18
N ALA A 58 14.33 -1.03 -3.99
CA ALA A 58 12.88 -1.06 -3.90
C ALA A 58 12.32 -2.49 -3.81
N TYR A 59 11.28 -2.64 -3.01
CA TYR A 59 10.50 -3.86 -2.85
C TYR A 59 9.06 -3.60 -3.28
N TYR A 60 8.46 -4.53 -4.00
CA TYR A 60 7.21 -4.28 -4.70
C TYR A 60 6.01 -5.00 -4.07
N LEU A 61 4.90 -4.27 -3.96
CA LEU A 61 3.57 -4.86 -3.98
C LEU A 61 2.85 -4.45 -5.26
N TYR A 62 2.14 -5.41 -5.85
CA TYR A 62 1.32 -5.22 -7.03
C TYR A 62 -0.15 -5.24 -6.62
N VAL A 63 -0.93 -4.29 -7.14
CA VAL A 63 -2.37 -4.16 -6.87
C VAL A 63 -3.14 -4.27 -8.18
N TRP A 64 -3.99 -5.28 -8.29
CA TRP A 64 -4.94 -5.41 -9.38
C TRP A 64 -6.28 -4.80 -8.98
N ILE A 65 -6.74 -3.82 -9.75
CA ILE A 65 -8.02 -3.15 -9.55
C ILE A 65 -8.97 -3.55 -10.69
N PRO A 66 -10.07 -4.29 -10.43
CA PRO A 66 -11.00 -4.69 -11.48
C PRO A 66 -11.87 -3.54 -12.01
N ALA A 67 -12.25 -2.62 -11.13
CA ALA A 67 -13.08 -1.44 -11.39
C ALA A 67 -12.68 -0.30 -10.42
N VAL A 68 -13.08 0.93 -10.72
CA VAL A 68 -12.63 2.13 -9.99
C VAL A 68 -12.79 2.02 -8.46
N ILE A 69 -11.77 2.45 -7.72
CA ILE A 69 -11.82 2.61 -6.25
C ILE A 69 -11.67 4.08 -5.85
N ALA A 70 -12.19 4.43 -4.67
CA ALA A 70 -12.24 5.83 -4.22
C ALA A 70 -10.91 6.34 -3.63
N GLU A 71 -10.21 5.49 -2.88
CA GLU A 71 -8.99 5.83 -2.17
C GLU A 71 -8.08 4.60 -2.01
N MET A 72 -6.77 4.82 -2.17
CA MET A 72 -5.72 3.90 -1.77
C MET A 72 -4.81 4.61 -0.76
N GLY A 73 -4.61 3.99 0.39
CA GLY A 73 -3.62 4.43 1.40
C GLY A 73 -2.41 3.52 1.37
N VAL A 74 -1.22 4.11 1.43
CA VAL A 74 0.04 3.38 1.47
C VAL A 74 0.91 3.98 2.57
N ARG A 75 1.41 3.14 3.47
CA ARG A 75 2.28 3.53 4.59
C ARG A 75 3.52 2.65 4.64
N MET A 76 4.64 3.21 5.09
CA MET A 76 5.89 2.50 5.32
C MET A 76 6.54 3.01 6.60
N ILE A 77 6.87 2.11 7.53
CA ILE A 77 7.52 2.43 8.80
C ILE A 77 8.77 1.57 8.97
N SER A 78 9.86 2.16 9.43
CA SER A 78 11.11 1.46 9.78
C SER A 78 11.67 2.07 11.07
N PRO A 79 12.14 1.29 12.07
CA PRO A 79 12.19 -0.18 12.11
C PRO A 79 10.90 -0.80 12.69
N THR A 80 10.81 -2.13 12.76
CA THR A 80 9.62 -2.87 13.24
C THR A 80 9.71 -3.41 14.66
N GLY A 81 10.92 -3.58 15.21
CA GLY A 81 11.14 -4.35 16.44
C GLY A 81 10.38 -3.83 17.66
N GLU A 82 10.29 -2.52 17.83
CA GLU A 82 9.54 -1.88 18.92
C GLU A 82 8.04 -1.72 18.63
N ILE A 83 7.58 -2.10 17.42
CA ILE A 83 6.18 -2.04 17.02
C ILE A 83 5.51 -3.39 17.25
N GLY A 84 6.07 -4.47 16.69
CA GLY A 84 5.50 -5.80 16.80
C GLY A 84 5.92 -6.73 15.66
N GLU A 85 5.64 -8.02 15.86
CA GLU A 85 5.89 -9.07 14.86
C GLU A 85 4.64 -9.28 13.95
N PRO A 86 4.80 -9.91 12.77
CA PRO A 86 3.69 -10.19 11.86
C PRO A 86 2.61 -11.06 12.50
N GLY A 87 1.35 -10.77 12.19
CA GLY A 87 0.19 -11.57 12.57
C GLY A 87 -0.34 -12.47 11.44
N ASP A 88 -1.46 -13.15 11.72
CA ASP A 88 -2.15 -13.97 10.73
C ASP A 88 -2.62 -13.13 9.53
N GLY A 89 -2.25 -13.57 8.33
CA GLY A 89 -2.61 -12.90 7.08
C GLY A 89 -1.62 -11.83 6.61
N ASP A 90 -0.61 -11.47 7.42
CA ASP A 90 0.45 -10.56 6.98
C ASP A 90 1.42 -11.24 6.01
N LEU A 91 1.88 -10.48 5.01
CA LEU A 91 2.92 -10.92 4.10
C LEU A 91 4.28 -10.76 4.78
N VAL A 92 5.15 -11.77 4.69
CA VAL A 92 6.47 -11.74 5.34
C VAL A 92 7.54 -12.18 4.36
N SER A 93 8.52 -11.32 4.10
CA SER A 93 9.65 -11.64 3.23
C SER A 93 10.60 -12.64 3.90
N ASP A 94 11.32 -13.42 3.10
CA ASP A 94 12.29 -14.38 3.65
C ASP A 94 13.46 -13.68 4.36
N ALA A 95 13.82 -12.48 3.92
CA ALA A 95 14.82 -11.65 4.59
C ALA A 95 14.37 -11.26 6.01
N PHE A 96 13.09 -10.94 6.19
CA PHE A 96 12.54 -10.62 7.51
C PHE A 96 12.47 -11.85 8.42
N LYS A 97 12.09 -13.02 7.88
CA LYS A 97 12.11 -14.29 8.63
C LYS A 97 13.51 -14.67 9.11
N ALA A 98 14.53 -14.35 8.31
CA ALA A 98 15.93 -14.63 8.64
C ALA A 98 16.55 -13.62 9.61
N ALA A 99 15.98 -12.42 9.74
CA ALA A 99 16.51 -11.36 10.59
C ALA A 99 16.24 -11.65 12.08
N THR A 100 17.22 -11.35 12.93
CA THR A 100 17.08 -11.49 14.39
C THR A 100 16.26 -10.34 14.99
N PRO A 101 15.72 -10.49 16.22
CA PRO A 101 15.06 -9.38 16.91
C PRO A 101 15.94 -8.12 17.05
N GLU A 102 17.25 -8.28 17.24
CA GLU A 102 18.21 -7.17 17.32
C GLU A 102 18.38 -6.48 15.95
N GLU A 103 18.43 -7.26 14.87
CA GLU A 103 18.54 -6.72 13.51
C GLU A 103 17.29 -5.94 13.10
N LYS A 104 16.11 -6.29 13.63
CA LYS A 104 14.82 -5.66 13.36
C LYS A 104 14.52 -4.44 14.23
N SER A 105 15.37 -4.11 15.20
CA SER A 105 15.16 -3.05 16.20
C SER A 105 16.15 -1.91 16.02
N MET A 106 15.95 -0.81 16.75
CA MET A 106 16.95 0.25 16.88
C MET A 106 18.31 -0.32 17.35
N PRO A 107 19.44 0.19 16.84
CA PRO A 107 19.59 1.37 15.97
C PRO A 107 19.50 1.07 14.46
N HIS A 108 19.00 -0.11 14.05
CA HIS A 108 18.99 -0.54 12.65
C HIS A 108 17.72 -0.12 11.91
N TRP A 109 17.75 1.07 11.33
CA TRP A 109 16.63 1.63 10.57
C TRP A 109 17.13 2.41 9.36
N PHE A 110 16.20 2.74 8.46
CA PHE A 110 16.44 3.64 7.34
C PHE A 110 15.26 4.60 7.13
N ASP A 111 15.59 5.69 6.47
CA ASP A 111 14.66 6.73 6.02
C ASP A 111 13.82 6.22 4.84
N THR A 112 12.50 6.11 5.06
CA THR A 112 11.58 5.41 4.16
C THR A 112 11.13 6.29 3.01
N TRP A 113 10.71 5.68 1.90
CA TRP A 113 10.12 6.41 0.78
C TRP A 113 9.12 5.51 0.05
N ILE A 114 7.98 6.07 -0.34
CA ILE A 114 6.96 5.37 -1.14
C ILE A 114 6.87 5.99 -2.53
N ARG A 115 6.74 5.14 -3.56
CA ARG A 115 6.31 5.55 -4.90
C ARG A 115 5.16 4.68 -5.39
N VAL A 116 4.11 5.30 -5.92
CA VAL A 116 2.99 4.57 -6.55
C VAL A 116 2.94 4.83 -8.05
N GLU A 117 2.88 3.77 -8.84
CA GLU A 117 2.91 3.82 -10.29
C GLU A 117 1.77 3.00 -10.92
N ARG A 118 1.24 3.51 -12.02
CA ARG A 118 0.34 2.78 -12.92
C ARG A 118 1.16 1.97 -13.92
N MET A 119 0.82 0.69 -14.05
CA MET A 119 1.43 -0.24 -15.00
C MET A 119 0.57 -0.40 -16.26
N SER A 120 1.08 -1.09 -17.27
CA SER A 120 0.42 -1.20 -18.58
C SER A 120 -0.69 -2.25 -18.68
N ALA A 121 -0.84 -3.14 -17.69
CA ALA A 121 -1.87 -4.17 -17.73
C ALA A 121 -3.26 -3.58 -17.47
N ILE A 122 -4.18 -3.89 -18.40
CA ILE A 122 -5.61 -3.56 -18.32
C ILE A 122 -6.49 -4.82 -18.29
N MET A 123 -5.87 -6.00 -18.37
CA MET A 123 -6.50 -7.33 -18.23
C MET A 123 -5.69 -8.20 -17.25
N PRO A 124 -6.33 -9.15 -16.54
CA PRO A 124 -5.64 -10.01 -15.55
C PRO A 124 -4.45 -10.79 -16.14
N ASP A 125 -4.62 -11.34 -17.34
CA ASP A 125 -3.61 -12.15 -18.04
C ASP A 125 -2.39 -11.36 -18.53
N GLN A 126 -2.42 -10.03 -18.40
CA GLN A 126 -1.31 -9.14 -18.75
C GLN A 126 -0.45 -8.77 -17.55
N ILE A 127 -0.86 -9.11 -16.32
CA ILE A 127 -0.24 -8.63 -15.08
C ILE A 127 1.26 -8.99 -15.02
N ALA A 128 1.63 -10.25 -15.23
CA ALA A 128 3.02 -10.70 -15.16
C ALA A 128 3.89 -10.07 -16.26
N LYS A 129 3.30 -9.80 -17.43
CA LYS A 129 3.99 -9.09 -18.53
C LYS A 129 4.22 -7.62 -18.18
N ALA A 130 3.20 -6.94 -17.66
CA ALA A 130 3.28 -5.52 -17.30
C ALA A 130 4.21 -5.26 -16.11
N ALA A 131 4.33 -6.21 -15.18
CA ALA A 131 5.27 -6.12 -14.06
C ALA A 131 6.74 -6.04 -14.49
N LYS A 132 7.07 -6.57 -15.68
CA LYS A 132 8.41 -6.55 -16.30
C LYS A 132 8.62 -5.34 -17.22
N ALA A 133 7.56 -4.61 -17.53
CA ALA A 133 7.60 -3.44 -18.39
C ALA A 133 7.88 -2.15 -17.58
N LYS A 134 8.18 -1.06 -18.29
CA LYS A 134 8.31 0.26 -17.66
C LYS A 134 6.94 0.74 -17.14
N PRO A 135 6.92 1.50 -16.03
CA PRO A 135 5.73 2.23 -15.58
C PRO A 135 5.14 3.12 -16.67
N VAL A 136 3.82 3.25 -16.69
CA VAL A 136 3.09 4.12 -17.62
C VAL A 136 2.95 5.53 -17.05
N GLN A 137 2.69 5.63 -15.75
CA GLN A 137 2.47 6.91 -15.09
C GLN A 137 2.86 6.81 -13.61
N LYS A 138 3.64 7.78 -13.12
CA LYS A 138 3.84 7.99 -11.69
C LYS A 138 2.64 8.74 -11.10
N LEU A 139 2.03 8.20 -10.07
CA LEU A 139 0.84 8.76 -9.43
C LEU A 139 1.21 9.66 -8.25
N ASP A 140 2.10 9.18 -7.38
CA ASP A 140 2.55 9.94 -6.22
C ASP A 140 3.89 9.43 -5.68
N ASP A 141 4.55 10.27 -4.87
CA ASP A 141 5.70 9.95 -4.03
C ASP A 141 5.46 10.53 -2.62
N ASP A 142 5.94 9.85 -1.58
CA ASP A 142 5.95 10.39 -0.21
C ASP A 142 7.22 9.98 0.54
N ASP A 143 7.67 10.88 1.42
CA ASP A 143 8.91 10.81 2.20
C ASP A 143 8.58 10.72 3.71
N ASP A 144 8.14 11.84 4.29
CA ASP A 144 7.92 12.02 5.74
C ASP A 144 6.43 12.20 6.12
N GLY A 145 5.51 11.60 5.36
CA GLY A 145 4.08 11.89 5.47
C GLY A 145 3.34 11.20 6.62
N ASP A 146 3.92 10.22 7.32
CA ASP A 146 3.18 9.41 8.30
C ASP A 146 2.80 10.19 9.56
N ASP A 147 1.49 10.24 9.79
CA ASP A 147 0.86 10.78 10.98
C ASP A 147 0.13 9.71 11.80
N THR A 148 0.18 8.44 11.37
CA THR A 148 -0.58 7.35 11.99
C THR A 148 0.18 6.62 13.10
N TYR A 149 1.51 6.56 13.01
CA TYR A 149 2.36 6.03 14.06
C TYR A 149 3.08 7.18 14.78
N LYS A 150 3.03 7.14 16.12
CA LYS A 150 3.72 8.12 16.94
C LYS A 150 5.21 7.76 17.02
N GLU A 151 5.96 8.20 16.03
CA GLU A 151 7.41 7.97 15.98
C GLU A 151 8.15 8.82 17.01
N GLU A 152 8.88 8.15 17.90
CA GLU A 152 9.70 8.75 18.96
C GLU A 152 11.10 8.12 19.04
N ARG A 153 11.38 7.09 18.22
CA ARG A 153 12.67 6.36 18.23
C ARG A 153 13.75 7.08 17.43
N HIS A 154 13.33 7.84 16.42
CA HIS A 154 14.17 8.69 15.58
C HIS A 154 13.33 9.85 14.99
N ASN A 155 13.91 10.62 14.05
CA ASN A 155 13.19 11.65 13.31
C ASN A 155 11.97 11.04 12.58
N LYS A 156 10.91 11.82 12.41
CA LYS A 156 9.66 11.37 11.80
C LYS A 156 9.77 11.24 10.27
N TYR A 157 10.50 10.23 9.83
CA TYR A 157 10.81 9.93 8.42
C TYR A 157 10.08 8.70 7.89
N ASN A 158 8.91 8.42 8.46
CA ASN A 158 8.03 7.36 8.01
C ASN A 158 7.10 7.92 6.92
N SER A 159 6.89 7.15 5.85
CA SER A 159 6.09 7.60 4.70
C SER A 159 4.62 7.21 4.80
N LEU A 160 3.74 8.09 4.31
CA LEU A 160 2.30 7.88 4.14
C LEU A 160 1.75 8.72 2.97
N THR A 161 1.22 8.05 1.95
CA THR A 161 0.43 8.69 0.89
C THR A 161 -1.00 8.17 0.86
N ARG A 162 -1.94 9.04 0.46
CA ARG A 162 -3.33 8.69 0.17
C ARG A 162 -3.73 9.24 -1.20
N ILE A 163 -3.85 8.35 -2.17
CA ILE A 163 -4.30 8.69 -3.52
C ILE A 163 -5.83 8.56 -3.58
N LYS A 164 -6.52 9.68 -3.79
CA LYS A 164 -7.99 9.73 -3.76
C LYS A 164 -8.59 10.79 -4.67
N ILE A 165 -9.84 10.58 -5.03
CA ILE A 165 -10.70 11.60 -5.63
C ILE A 165 -11.05 12.65 -4.55
N PRO A 166 -11.16 13.97 -4.89
CA PRO A 166 -11.61 14.98 -3.94
C PRO A 166 -12.97 14.63 -3.30
N ASN A 167 -13.03 14.65 -1.97
CA ASN A 167 -14.25 14.37 -1.22
C ASN A 167 -14.28 15.16 0.12
N PRO A 168 -15.13 16.20 0.25
CA PRO A 168 -15.84 16.86 -0.85
C PRO A 168 -14.85 17.54 -1.82
N PRO A 169 -15.26 17.83 -3.07
CA PRO A 169 -14.48 18.69 -3.95
C PRO A 169 -14.45 20.13 -3.40
N LYS A 170 -13.43 20.93 -3.74
CA LYS A 170 -13.36 22.34 -3.31
C LYS A 170 -14.43 23.17 -4.01
N SER A 171 -14.73 22.82 -5.26
CA SER A 171 -15.79 23.39 -6.08
C SER A 171 -16.40 22.32 -6.99
N PHE A 172 -17.62 22.53 -7.51
CA PHE A 172 -18.18 21.62 -8.52
C PHE A 172 -17.38 21.63 -9.84
N ASP A 173 -16.62 22.69 -10.11
CA ASP A 173 -15.75 22.75 -11.29
C ASP A 173 -14.58 21.76 -11.17
N ASP A 174 -14.11 21.44 -9.96
CA ASP A 174 -13.06 20.44 -9.73
C ASP A 174 -13.41 19.07 -10.34
N LEU A 175 -14.71 18.75 -10.44
CA LEU A 175 -15.19 17.48 -10.97
C LEU A 175 -15.01 17.38 -12.50
N LYS A 176 -14.85 18.51 -13.19
CA LYS A 176 -14.70 18.56 -14.65
C LYS A 176 -13.29 18.19 -15.11
N ASN A 177 -12.30 18.31 -14.23
CA ASN A 177 -10.88 18.19 -14.57
C ASN A 177 -10.03 17.62 -13.41
N ILE A 178 -10.51 16.54 -12.80
CA ILE A 178 -9.76 15.79 -11.77
C ILE A 178 -8.41 15.33 -12.35
N ASP A 179 -7.31 15.57 -11.63
CA ASP A 179 -5.99 15.08 -12.03
C ASP A 179 -6.00 13.56 -12.18
N THR A 180 -5.65 13.07 -13.37
CA THR A 180 -5.58 11.65 -13.72
C THR A 180 -4.67 10.83 -12.80
N LYS A 181 -3.71 11.47 -12.11
CA LYS A 181 -2.88 10.81 -11.08
C LYS A 181 -3.71 10.25 -9.91
N LYS A 182 -4.93 10.75 -9.71
CA LYS A 182 -5.84 10.35 -8.62
C LYS A 182 -6.88 9.32 -9.03
N LEU A 183 -6.96 8.98 -10.33
CA LEU A 183 -7.99 8.08 -10.85
C LEU A 183 -7.55 6.63 -10.72
N LEU A 184 -7.95 5.98 -9.62
CA LEU A 184 -7.68 4.56 -9.35
C LEU A 184 -8.66 3.64 -10.10
N VAL A 185 -8.66 3.73 -11.44
CA VAL A 185 -9.49 2.95 -12.36
C VAL A 185 -8.96 1.54 -12.59
N ARG A 186 -9.67 0.73 -13.39
CA ARG A 186 -9.24 -0.62 -13.75
C ARG A 186 -7.79 -0.65 -14.23
N GLY A 187 -7.00 -1.58 -13.71
CA GLY A 187 -5.64 -1.82 -14.15
C GLY A 187 -4.71 -2.31 -13.04
N LEU A 188 -3.45 -2.51 -13.42
CA LEU A 188 -2.38 -2.88 -12.52
C LEU A 188 -1.64 -1.64 -11.99
N TYR A 189 -1.37 -1.65 -10.69
CA TYR A 189 -0.58 -0.66 -9.99
C TYR A 189 0.61 -1.33 -9.31
N ARG A 190 1.74 -0.64 -9.25
CA ARG A 190 2.93 -1.07 -8.51
C ARG A 190 3.24 -0.05 -7.43
N ILE A 191 3.41 -0.53 -6.22
CA ILE A 191 3.86 0.25 -5.07
C ILE A 191 5.32 -0.13 -4.82
N SER A 192 6.19 0.87 -4.82
CA SER A 192 7.60 0.71 -4.49
C SER A 192 7.84 1.17 -3.06
N PHE A 193 8.17 0.23 -2.19
CA PHE A 193 8.68 0.49 -0.85
C PHE A 193 10.20 0.62 -0.96
N THR A 194 10.68 1.85 -0.84
CA THR A 194 12.07 2.22 -1.16
C THR A 194 12.61 3.15 -0.08
N THR A 195 13.78 3.75 -0.33
CA THR A 195 14.49 4.59 0.62
C THR A 195 14.64 6.03 0.14
N TYR A 196 14.70 6.98 1.06
CA TYR A 196 15.13 8.35 0.75
C TYR A 196 16.58 8.35 0.25
N LYS A 197 17.47 7.74 1.05
CA LYS A 197 18.90 7.65 0.77
C LYS A 197 19.19 6.67 -0.39
N PRO A 198 19.97 7.08 -1.42
CA PRO A 198 20.48 6.16 -2.44
C PRO A 198 21.50 5.14 -1.90
N GLY A 199 21.59 4.00 -2.57
CA GLY A 199 22.61 2.97 -2.31
C GLY A 199 22.22 1.98 -1.22
N GLU A 200 23.21 1.55 -0.45
CA GLU A 200 23.05 0.55 0.61
C GLU A 200 22.41 1.17 1.87
N VAL A 201 21.42 0.45 2.41
CA VAL A 201 20.70 0.74 3.64
C VAL A 201 20.53 -0.57 4.43
N LYS A 202 20.23 -0.47 5.73
CA LYS A 202 19.99 -1.63 6.61
C LYS A 202 18.82 -1.35 7.54
N GLY A 203 17.90 -2.28 7.66
CA GLY A 203 16.81 -2.20 8.65
C GLY A 203 15.59 -3.02 8.25
N SER A 204 14.74 -3.30 9.24
CA SER A 204 13.41 -3.84 9.01
C SER A 204 12.44 -2.74 8.58
N PHE A 205 11.36 -3.10 7.91
CA PHE A 205 10.24 -2.22 7.66
C PHE A 205 8.92 -2.98 7.66
N VAL A 206 7.85 -2.27 7.98
CA VAL A 206 6.47 -2.71 7.77
C VAL A 206 5.77 -1.76 6.82
N ALA A 207 5.24 -2.32 5.74
CA ALA A 207 4.44 -1.64 4.76
C ALA A 207 2.96 -1.97 4.99
N SER A 208 2.07 -0.99 4.83
CA SER A 208 0.62 -1.21 4.89
C SER A 208 -0.06 -0.63 3.65
N VAL A 209 -0.94 -1.41 3.02
CA VAL A 209 -1.74 -0.97 1.85
C VAL A 209 -3.22 -1.15 2.17
N GLY A 210 -3.98 -0.06 2.10
CA GLY A 210 -5.41 -0.03 2.32
C GLY A 210 -6.17 0.39 1.06
N LEU A 211 -7.27 -0.28 0.76
CA LEU A 211 -8.12 0.01 -0.41
C LEU A 211 -9.56 0.27 0.01
N LEU A 212 -10.11 1.41 -0.41
CA LEU A 212 -11.47 1.81 -0.04
C LEU A 212 -12.49 1.22 -1.00
N PHE A 213 -12.70 -0.10 -0.88
CA PHE A 213 -13.61 -0.89 -1.69
C PHE A 213 -14.04 -2.16 -0.92
N PRO A 214 -15.28 -2.66 -1.07
CA PRO A 214 -15.72 -3.89 -0.41
C PRO A 214 -14.82 -5.11 -0.71
N PRO A 215 -14.37 -5.87 0.31
CA PRO A 215 -13.51 -7.04 0.09
C PRO A 215 -14.31 -8.28 -0.35
N GLY A 216 -13.60 -9.28 -0.89
CA GLY A 216 -14.13 -10.65 -1.01
C GLY A 216 -15.17 -10.90 -2.11
N ILE A 217 -15.31 -10.00 -3.08
CA ILE A 217 -16.20 -10.17 -4.24
C ILE A 217 -15.35 -10.59 -5.47
N PRO A 218 -15.37 -11.87 -5.89
CA PRO A 218 -14.54 -12.34 -6.99
C PRO A 218 -14.76 -11.57 -8.29
N GLY A 219 -13.67 -11.14 -8.93
CA GLY A 219 -13.70 -10.38 -10.19
C GLY A 219 -14.12 -8.91 -10.04
N VAL A 220 -14.43 -8.46 -8.82
CA VAL A 220 -14.89 -7.09 -8.52
C VAL A 220 -14.00 -6.42 -7.48
N SER A 221 -13.68 -7.11 -6.38
CA SER A 221 -12.78 -6.61 -5.35
C SER A 221 -11.32 -6.59 -5.82
N PRO A 222 -10.53 -5.59 -5.39
CA PRO A 222 -9.10 -5.56 -5.64
C PRO A 222 -8.34 -6.76 -5.04
N LEU A 223 -7.20 -7.06 -5.64
CA LEU A 223 -6.26 -8.09 -5.17
C LEU A 223 -4.86 -7.48 -5.01
N ILE A 224 -4.11 -7.95 -4.01
CA ILE A 224 -2.74 -7.47 -3.72
C ILE A 224 -1.82 -8.68 -3.55
N HIS A 225 -0.65 -8.63 -4.17
CA HIS A 225 0.40 -9.64 -3.97
C HIS A 225 1.79 -9.09 -4.29
N SER A 226 2.84 -9.65 -3.68
CA SER A 226 4.25 -9.28 -3.97
C SER A 226 4.79 -9.95 -5.23
N ASN A 227 4.37 -11.19 -5.49
CA ASN A 227 4.70 -11.91 -6.73
C ASN A 227 3.64 -11.64 -7.83
N PRO A 228 4.03 -11.09 -8.99
CA PRO A 228 3.08 -10.71 -10.04
C PRO A 228 2.49 -11.92 -10.80
N GLU A 229 3.20 -13.05 -10.91
CA GLU A 229 2.67 -14.27 -11.50
C GLU A 229 1.54 -14.87 -10.64
N GLU A 230 1.68 -14.87 -9.32
CA GLU A 230 0.63 -15.32 -8.41
C GLU A 230 -0.57 -14.34 -8.40
N LEU A 231 -0.31 -13.02 -8.44
CA LEU A 231 -1.39 -12.03 -8.62
C LEU A 231 -2.19 -12.29 -9.90
N GLN A 232 -1.49 -12.55 -11.01
CA GLN A 232 -2.12 -12.86 -12.30
C GLN A 232 -3.03 -14.08 -12.19
N LYS A 233 -2.53 -15.17 -11.62
CA LYS A 233 -3.30 -16.41 -11.44
C LYS A 233 -4.58 -16.17 -10.62
N GLN A 234 -4.46 -15.46 -9.50
CA GLN A 234 -5.61 -15.13 -8.64
C GLN A 234 -6.62 -14.23 -9.35
N ALA A 235 -6.15 -13.22 -10.07
CA ALA A 235 -7.02 -12.29 -10.80
C ALA A 235 -7.78 -12.97 -11.94
N ILE A 236 -7.13 -13.88 -12.69
CA ILE A 236 -7.79 -14.69 -13.73
C ILE A 236 -8.88 -15.56 -13.10
N ALA A 237 -8.54 -16.33 -12.06
CA ALA A 237 -9.49 -17.22 -11.40
C ALA A 237 -10.70 -16.46 -10.81
N ALA A 238 -10.47 -15.25 -10.28
CA ALA A 238 -11.53 -14.41 -9.75
C ALA A 238 -12.51 -13.93 -10.84
N GLU A 239 -12.01 -13.49 -12.01
CA GLU A 239 -12.87 -13.12 -13.14
C GLU A 239 -13.56 -14.35 -13.78
N GLU A 240 -12.93 -15.52 -13.79
CA GLU A 240 -13.57 -16.78 -14.21
C GLU A 240 -14.72 -17.17 -13.28
N SER A 241 -14.53 -17.05 -11.96
CA SER A 241 -15.58 -17.27 -10.96
C SER A 241 -16.76 -16.33 -11.18
N LEU A 242 -16.50 -15.06 -11.48
CA LEU A 242 -17.54 -14.08 -11.79
C LEU A 242 -18.34 -14.48 -13.05
N LYS A 243 -17.65 -14.87 -14.13
CA LYS A 243 -18.29 -15.34 -15.37
C LYS A 243 -19.17 -16.57 -15.15
N LYS A 244 -18.70 -17.52 -14.34
CA LYS A 244 -19.46 -18.72 -13.97
C LYS A 244 -20.74 -18.35 -13.22
N ALA A 245 -20.63 -17.53 -12.17
CA ALA A 245 -21.77 -17.08 -11.37
C ALA A 245 -22.81 -16.32 -12.21
N ALA A 246 -22.38 -15.47 -13.15
CA ALA A 246 -23.27 -14.75 -14.05
C ALA A 246 -24.03 -15.68 -15.02
N SER A 247 -23.38 -16.76 -15.47
CA SER A 247 -24.01 -17.75 -16.35
C SER A 247 -25.05 -18.60 -15.62
N ASP A 248 -24.77 -18.95 -14.36
CA ASP A 248 -25.69 -19.73 -13.53
C ASP A 248 -26.92 -18.91 -13.10
N ALA A 249 -26.79 -17.58 -12.96
CA ALA A 249 -27.90 -16.68 -12.65
C ALA A 249 -28.89 -16.42 -13.81
N THR A 250 -28.52 -16.82 -15.04
CA THR A 250 -29.35 -16.63 -16.24
C THR A 250 -30.06 -17.92 -16.70
N LYS A 251 -29.87 -19.02 -15.96
CA LYS A 251 -30.63 -20.28 -16.10
C LYS A 251 -31.76 -20.35 -15.09
#